data_AF-A0A227JC86-F1
#
_entry.id   AF-A0A227JC86-F1
#
_cell.length_a   1.000
_cell.length_b   1.000
_cell.length_c   1.000
_cell.angle_alpha   90.00
_cell.angle_beta   90.00
_cell.angle_gamma   90.00
#
_symmetry.space_group_name_H-M   'P 1'
#
loop_
_entity.id
_entity.type
_entity.pdbx_description
1 polymer ?
#
loop_
_entity_poly.entity_id
_entity_poly.type
_entity_poly.pdbx_seq_one_letter_code
_entity_poly.pdbx_strand_id
1 'polypeptide(L)' 'QKRVAESVIEQAMAEEPQDWFELAKLAAEKKFKGIKAKDQKEYAKQVRFLQYRGYSFDQISYALSFEDED' A
#
# COMPACT_ATOMS: atom_id res chain seq x y z
N GLN A 1 14.32 15.78 -13.96
CA GLN A 1 13.97 15.97 -12.54
C GLN A 1 13.00 17.15 -12.46
N LYS A 2 11.70 16.92 -12.27
CA LYS A 2 10.72 18.00 -12.14
C LYS A 2 10.74 18.47 -10.69
N ARG A 3 11.30 19.67 -10.44
CA ARG A 3 11.25 20.33 -9.13
C ARG A 3 9.82 20.87 -8.95
N VAL A 4 8.97 20.09 -8.30
CA VAL A 4 7.67 20.58 -7.83
C VAL A 4 7.95 21.45 -6.61
N ALA A 5 7.37 22.65 -6.55
CA ALA A 5 7.49 23.52 -5.38
C ALA A 5 6.79 22.86 -4.18
N GLU A 6 7.40 22.95 -3.00
CA GLU A 6 6.89 22.38 -1.74
C GLU A 6 5.39 22.71 -1.52
N SER A 7 5.00 23.95 -1.83
CA SER A 7 3.63 24.44 -1.70
C SER A 7 2.62 23.71 -2.58
N VAL A 8 3.03 23.20 -3.75
CA VAL A 8 2.17 22.44 -4.66
C VAL A 8 1.99 21.00 -4.15
N ILE A 9 2.99 20.45 -3.45
CA ILE A 9 2.89 19.14 -2.80
C ILE A 9 1.92 19.23 -1.62
N GLU A 10 2.06 20.24 -0.77
CA GLU A 10 1.18 20.45 0.39
C GLU A 10 -0.28 20.70 -0.02
N GLN A 11 -0.53 21.49 -1.07
CA GLN A 11 -1.89 21.69 -1.61
C GLN A 11 -2.48 20.40 -2.17
N ALA A 12 -1.71 19.62 -2.94
CA ALA A 12 -2.17 18.36 -3.49
C ALA A 12 -2.43 17.29 -2.41
N MET A 13 -1.69 17.33 -1.30
CA MET A 13 -1.94 16.46 -0.14
C MET A 13 -3.20 16.87 0.65
N ALA A 14 -3.66 18.12 0.51
CA ALA A 14 -4.82 18.64 1.23
C ALA A 14 -6.16 18.46 0.47
N GLU A 15 -6.14 18.29 -0.85
CA GLU A 15 -7.35 18.26 -1.68
C GLU A 15 -8.12 16.93 -1.69
N GLU A 16 -7.52 15.84 -1.25
CA GLU A 16 -8.21 14.57 -0.99
C GLU A 16 -7.30 13.71 -0.08
N PRO A 17 -7.74 13.28 1.12
CA PRO A 17 -6.93 12.36 1.90
C PRO A 17 -6.88 11.03 1.13
N GLN A 18 -5.85 10.86 0.31
CA GLN A 18 -5.60 9.63 -0.39
C GLN A 18 -5.56 8.50 0.64
N ASP A 19 -6.50 7.58 0.55
CA ASP A 19 -6.53 6.44 1.45
C ASP A 19 -5.38 5.48 1.09
N TRP A 20 -4.22 5.73 1.71
CA TRP A 20 -3.01 4.95 1.49
C TRP A 20 -3.15 3.51 1.96
N PHE A 21 -4.08 3.24 2.89
CA PHE A 21 -4.37 1.90 3.38
C PHE A 21 -5.11 1.11 2.30
N GLU A 22 -6.17 1.68 1.72
CA GLU A 22 -6.90 1.08 0.60
C GLU A 22 -6.02 0.94 -0.66
N LEU A 23 -5.16 1.92 -0.94
CA LEU A 23 -4.21 1.79 -2.04
C LEU A 23 -3.22 0.64 -1.83
N ALA A 24 -2.76 0.41 -0.59
CA ALA A 24 -1.88 -0.71 -0.28
C ALA A 24 -2.62 -2.05 -0.45
N LYS A 25 -3.87 -2.14 0.03
CA LYS A 25 -4.75 -3.32 -0.13
C LYS A 25 -4.94 -3.65 -1.61
N LEU A 26 -5.39 -2.68 -2.41
CA LEU A 26 -5.58 -2.83 -3.86
C LEU A 26 -4.29 -3.23 -4.59
N ALA A 27 -3.13 -2.70 -4.18
CA ALA A 27 -1.85 -3.09 -4.76
C ALA A 27 -1.49 -4.54 -4.46
N ALA A 28 -1.72 -5.00 -3.22
CA ALA A 28 -1.53 -6.38 -2.81
C ALA A 28 -2.48 -7.32 -3.56
N GLU A 29 -3.78 -7.00 -3.61
CA GLU A 29 -4.80 -7.78 -4.30
C GLU A 29 -4.50 -7.92 -5.80
N LYS A 30 -4.17 -6.82 -6.49
CA LYS A 30 -3.81 -6.89 -7.92
C LYS A 30 -2.60 -7.78 -8.18
N LYS A 31 -1.62 -7.82 -7.27
CA LYS A 31 -0.38 -8.58 -7.45
C LYS A 31 -0.53 -10.05 -7.06
N PHE A 32 -1.24 -10.32 -5.96
CA PHE A 32 -1.34 -11.64 -5.35
C PHE A 32 -2.73 -12.27 -5.53
N LYS A 33 -3.65 -11.59 -6.22
CA LYS A 33 -5.02 -12.05 -6.53
C LYS A 33 -5.84 -12.36 -5.28
N GLY A 34 -5.66 -11.56 -4.22
CA GLY A 34 -6.26 -11.83 -2.91
C GLY A 34 -5.76 -13.12 -2.23
N ILE A 35 -4.73 -13.77 -2.77
CA ILE A 35 -4.23 -15.03 -2.22
C ILE A 35 -3.39 -14.74 -0.98
N LYS A 36 -3.83 -15.30 0.13
CA LYS A 36 -3.07 -15.31 1.39
C LYS A 36 -1.72 -15.98 1.20
N ALA A 37 -0.69 -15.41 1.83
CA ALA A 37 0.57 -16.10 2.05
C ALA A 37 0.35 -17.41 2.81
N LYS A 38 0.80 -18.52 2.23
CA LYS A 38 0.71 -19.87 2.83
C LYS A 38 1.80 -20.13 3.86
N ASP A 39 2.92 -19.41 3.75
CA ASP A 39 4.06 -19.54 4.63
C ASP A 39 4.74 -18.17 4.88
N GLN A 40 5.70 -18.15 5.80
CA GLN A 40 6.46 -16.95 6.14
C GLN A 40 7.25 -16.39 4.94
N LYS A 41 7.63 -17.24 3.99
CA LYS A 41 8.41 -16.84 2.80
C LYS A 41 7.54 -16.07 1.82
N GLU A 42 6.31 -16.52 1.59
CA GLU A 42 5.29 -15.82 0.82
C GLU A 42 4.87 -14.52 1.52
N TYR A 43 4.70 -14.53 2.84
CA TYR A 43 4.38 -13.31 3.59
C TYR A 43 5.49 -12.27 3.44
N ALA A 44 6.75 -12.66 3.65
CA ALA A 44 7.89 -11.77 3.46
C ALA A 44 8.02 -11.26 2.01
N LYS A 45 7.56 -12.04 1.01
CA LYS A 45 7.48 -11.59 -0.39
C LYS A 45 6.40 -10.52 -0.58
N GLN A 46 5.23 -10.67 0.05
CA GLN A 46 4.16 -9.67 0.00
C GLN A 46 4.57 -8.37 0.69
N VAL A 47 5.18 -8.45 1.88
CA VAL A 47 5.73 -7.30 2.62
C VAL A 47 6.77 -6.57 1.77
N ARG A 48 7.78 -7.27 1.23
CA ARG A 48 8.83 -6.64 0.40
C ARG A 48 8.26 -5.96 -0.84
N PHE A 49 7.25 -6.54 -1.47
CA PHE A 49 6.59 -5.94 -2.63
C PHE A 49 5.98 -4.57 -2.29
N LEU A 50 5.29 -4.47 -1.16
CA LEU A 50 4.65 -3.22 -0.72
C LEU A 50 5.67 -2.21 -0.19
N GLN A 51 6.69 -2.65 0.55
CA GLN A 51 7.79 -1.78 1.00
C GLN A 51 8.50 -1.11 -0.18
N TYR A 52 8.82 -1.85 -1.24
CA TYR A 52 9.43 -1.29 -2.46
C TYR A 52 8.53 -0.32 -3.21
N ARG A 53 7.23 -0.32 -2.91
CA ARG A 53 6.26 0.60 -3.49
C ARG A 53 6.00 1.82 -2.60
N GLY A 54 6.70 1.92 -1.47
CA GLY A 54 6.70 3.09 -0.59
C GLY A 54 5.67 3.04 0.55
N TYR A 55 4.98 1.92 0.73
CA TYR A 55 4.00 1.80 1.81
C TYR A 55 4.67 1.63 3.18
N SER A 56 4.11 2.25 4.21
CA SER A 56 4.55 2.12 5.60
C SER A 56 4.22 0.73 6.16
N PHE A 57 4.83 0.36 7.29
CA PHE A 57 4.54 -0.92 7.93
C PHE A 57 3.08 -1.06 8.36
N ASP A 58 2.45 0.02 8.81
CA ASP A 58 1.03 0.02 9.22
C ASP A 58 0.10 -0.20 8.02
N GLN A 59 0.38 0.46 6.90
CA GLN A 59 -0.36 0.28 5.64
C GLN A 59 -0.18 -1.13 5.08
N ILE A 60 1.02 -1.68 5.19
CA ILE A 60 1.32 -3.06 4.80
C ILE A 60 0.56 -4.05 5.69
N SER A 61 0.55 -3.80 7.00
CA SER A 61 -0.14 -4.66 7.96
C SER A 61 -1.64 -4.68 7.67
N TYR A 62 -2.23 -3.51 7.40
CA TYR A 62 -3.61 -3.39 6.95
C TYR A 62 -3.88 -4.15 5.64
N ALA A 63 -3.08 -3.90 4.59
CA ALA A 63 -3.25 -4.50 3.28
C ALA A 63 -3.13 -6.03 3.26
N LEU A 64 -2.42 -6.59 4.24
CA LEU A 64 -2.24 -8.04 4.43
C LEU A 64 -3.09 -8.60 5.57
N SER A 65 -3.82 -7.74 6.28
CA SER A 65 -4.80 -8.13 7.28
C SER A 65 -6.07 -8.63 6.61
N PHE A 66 -6.78 -9.52 7.29
CA PHE A 66 -8.00 -10.13 6.81
C PHE A 66 -9.15 -9.15 6.96
N GLU A 67 -9.60 -8.55 5.86
CA GLU A 67 -10.99 -8.11 5.70
C GLU A 67 -11.43 -8.48 4.27
N ASP A 68 -11.91 -9.72 4.15
CA ASP A 68 -12.95 -10.06 3.19
C ASP A 68 -14.13 -9.12 3.53
N GLU A 69 -14.24 -7.99 2.84
CA GLU A 69 -15.56 -7.37 2.72
C GLU A 69 -16.33 -8.27 1.75
N ASP A 70 -17.37 -8.93 2.29
CA ASP A 70 -18.31 -9.83 1.60
C ASP A 70 -18.76 -9.31 0.21
#